data_AF-A0A1I4VFB3-F1
#
_entry.id   AF-A0A1I4VFB3-F1
#
_cell.length_a   1.000
_cell.length_b   1.000
_cell.length_c   1.000
_cell.angle_alpha   90.00
_cell.angle_beta   90.00
_cell.angle_gamma   90.00
#
_symmetry.space_group_name_H-M   'P 1'
#
loop_
_entity.id
_entity.type
_entity.pdbx_description
1 polymer ?
#
loop_
_entity_poly.entity_id
_entity_poly.type
_entity_poly.pdbx_seq_one_letter_code
_entity_poly.pdbx_strand_id
1 'polypeptide(L)'
;MQSILFIYKNKNLAHQFVKHFKLNGYTIYEFYDEEIPYYEFSRLQRFENIYYRVVKKDTQQIHKINHRNFINLSQTKLKQLQKKQLKFDVCFVIRGDLIPANILHYARSISDKMIDYQLDGLSVSKKILEYKNLFNQIYVFDEQDVIDYPNFDLKSTTNCFFEEPIITKTIDFSYIGVNTENRFEILEDLYQELKLINPQFEIDFYLKQDEFHAKSSAKLKLLDKPFTYEQCLELSNKSRVLIDLKREEHNGLSLRFFEAMNYQNKIITNNQSVKEYDFYHPNNIFVTDYKDISGLKEFIALPYMDIKREIKEKYNFKNWIKNLFNT
;
A
#
# COMPACT_ATOMS: atom_id res chain seq x y z
N MET A 1 -25.09 -0.87 -14.24
CA MET A 1 -24.02 -0.55 -13.27
C MET A 1 -23.07 -1.73 -13.28
N GLN A 2 -21.78 -1.56 -13.59
CA GLN A 2 -20.86 -2.70 -13.71
C GLN A 2 -20.67 -3.35 -12.33
N SER A 3 -20.82 -4.67 -12.27
CA SER A 3 -20.75 -5.49 -11.07
C SER A 3 -19.35 -6.04 -10.85
N ILE A 4 -18.81 -5.83 -9.65
CA ILE A 4 -17.42 -6.11 -9.30
C ILE A 4 -17.36 -7.09 -8.12
N LEU A 5 -16.68 -8.22 -8.31
CA LEU A 5 -16.17 -9.03 -7.20
C LEU A 5 -14.79 -8.52 -6.80
N PHE A 6 -14.71 -7.84 -5.65
CA PHE A 6 -13.45 -7.29 -5.15
C PHE A 6 -12.83 -8.22 -4.12
N ILE A 7 -11.59 -8.66 -4.39
CA ILE A 7 -10.84 -9.56 -3.51
C ILE A 7 -9.54 -8.86 -3.12
N TYR A 8 -9.48 -8.42 -1.87
CA TYR A 8 -8.25 -7.88 -1.30
C TYR A 8 -8.11 -8.26 0.17
N LYS A 9 -6.96 -8.83 0.53
CA LYS A 9 -6.67 -9.28 1.89
C LYS A 9 -6.45 -8.11 2.87
N ASN A 10 -5.93 -6.98 2.41
CA ASN A 10 -5.63 -5.84 3.27
C ASN A 10 -6.89 -4.98 3.46
N LYS A 11 -7.66 -5.28 4.52
CA LYS A 11 -8.88 -4.55 4.87
C LYS A 11 -8.68 -3.06 5.10
N ASN A 12 -7.53 -2.71 5.66
CA ASN A 12 -7.22 -1.33 6.01
C ASN A 12 -7.23 -0.42 4.76
N LEU A 13 -6.59 -0.88 3.68
CA LEU A 13 -6.59 -0.18 2.40
C LEU A 13 -7.86 -0.46 1.58
N ALA A 14 -8.41 -1.67 1.67
CA ALA A 14 -9.63 -2.07 0.95
C ALA A 14 -10.81 -1.14 1.21
N HIS A 15 -10.94 -0.57 2.41
CA HIS A 15 -12.01 0.37 2.73
C HIS A 15 -12.10 1.54 1.74
N GLN A 16 -10.96 2.16 1.39
CA GLN A 16 -10.93 3.28 0.46
C GLN A 16 -11.26 2.87 -0.98
N PHE A 17 -10.78 1.70 -1.41
CA PHE A 17 -11.18 1.11 -2.69
C PHE A 17 -12.70 0.91 -2.75
N VAL A 18 -13.29 0.24 -1.75
CA VAL A 18 -14.74 -0.04 -1.71
C VAL A 18 -15.57 1.24 -1.69
N LYS A 19 -15.17 2.23 -0.89
CA LYS A 19 -15.79 3.57 -0.87
C LYS A 19 -15.80 4.18 -2.28
N HIS A 20 -14.66 4.21 -2.95
CA HIS A 20 -14.52 4.87 -4.24
C HIS A 20 -15.11 4.08 -5.41
N PHE A 21 -15.17 2.74 -5.35
CA PHE A 21 -15.97 1.95 -6.26
C PHE A 21 -17.45 2.39 -6.20
N LYS A 22 -18.03 2.50 -5.00
CA LYS A 22 -19.42 2.93 -4.84
C LYS A 22 -19.65 4.36 -5.34
N LEU A 23 -18.77 5.30 -4.98
CA LEU A 23 -18.85 6.69 -5.44
C LEU A 23 -18.78 6.82 -6.97
N ASN A 24 -18.06 5.92 -7.65
CA ASN A 24 -17.94 5.90 -9.10
C ASN A 24 -18.99 5.02 -9.79
N GLY A 25 -20.05 4.62 -9.09
CA GLY A 25 -21.18 3.90 -9.67
C GLY A 25 -20.84 2.46 -10.07
N TYR A 26 -20.09 1.74 -9.23
CA TYR A 26 -19.91 0.29 -9.36
C TYR A 26 -20.75 -0.46 -8.33
N THR A 27 -21.32 -1.61 -8.71
CA THR A 27 -21.97 -2.54 -7.77
C THR A 27 -20.91 -3.48 -7.23
N ILE A 28 -20.47 -3.30 -5.99
CA ILE A 28 -19.36 -4.08 -5.43
C ILE A 28 -19.82 -5.17 -4.47
N TYR A 29 -19.28 -6.37 -4.64
CA TYR A 29 -19.24 -7.43 -3.62
C TYR A 29 -17.82 -7.54 -3.11
N GLU A 30 -17.59 -7.18 -1.85
CA GLU A 30 -16.31 -7.34 -1.19
C GLU A 30 -16.19 -8.77 -0.62
N PHE A 31 -15.22 -9.55 -1.08
CA PHE A 31 -15.09 -10.95 -0.65
C PHE A 31 -14.64 -11.09 0.81
N TYR A 32 -13.67 -10.27 1.21
CA TYR A 32 -13.26 -10.12 2.60
C TYR A 32 -13.92 -8.84 3.14
N ASP A 33 -15.18 -8.92 3.55
CA ASP A 33 -15.96 -7.79 4.07
C ASP A 33 -15.73 -7.53 5.58
N GLU A 34 -15.15 -8.49 6.30
CA GLU A 34 -14.80 -8.39 7.73
C GLU A 34 -13.29 -8.36 7.97
N GLU A 35 -12.88 -7.92 9.17
CA GLU A 35 -11.47 -7.96 9.57
C GLU A 35 -10.95 -9.40 9.58
N ILE A 36 -9.74 -9.59 9.06
CA ILE A 36 -9.08 -10.89 9.09
C ILE A 36 -8.38 -11.00 10.45
N PRO A 37 -8.82 -11.91 11.33
CA PRO A 37 -8.29 -12.01 12.69
C PRO A 37 -6.83 -12.45 12.64
N TYR A 38 -5.93 -11.47 12.80
CA TYR A 38 -4.48 -11.69 12.82
C TYR A 38 -4.00 -11.56 14.26
N TYR A 39 -3.30 -12.57 14.76
CA TYR A 39 -2.92 -12.72 16.18
C TYR A 39 -4.08 -12.84 17.19
N GLU A 40 -5.32 -12.96 16.72
CA GLU A 40 -6.47 -13.28 17.57
C GLU A 40 -6.62 -14.80 17.72
N PHE A 41 -5.95 -15.35 18.72
CA PHE A 41 -5.88 -16.79 18.92
C PHE A 41 -6.85 -17.30 19.97
N SER A 42 -7.50 -18.43 19.66
CA SER A 42 -8.26 -19.22 20.64
C SER A 42 -7.34 -19.75 21.75
N ARG A 43 -7.91 -20.16 22.89
CA ARG A 43 -7.12 -20.71 24.01
C ARG A 43 -6.23 -21.89 23.59
N LEU A 44 -6.75 -22.76 22.73
CA LEU A 44 -6.01 -23.90 22.17
C LEU A 44 -4.86 -23.45 21.28
N GLN A 45 -5.07 -22.44 20.43
CA GLN A 45 -4.03 -21.91 19.54
C GLN A 45 -2.93 -21.19 20.32
N ARG A 46 -3.28 -20.52 21.42
CA ARG A 46 -2.28 -19.93 22.33
C ARG A 46 -1.42 -21.03 22.95
N PHE A 47 -2.03 -22.11 23.43
CA PHE A 47 -1.30 -23.26 23.96
C PHE A 47 -0.41 -23.92 22.91
N GLU A 48 -0.94 -24.14 21.69
CA GLU A 48 -0.19 -24.64 20.54
C GLU A 48 1.05 -23.76 20.30
N ASN A 49 0.88 -22.45 20.21
CA ASN A 49 2.01 -21.53 20.00
C ASN A 49 3.05 -21.60 21.14
N ILE A 50 2.62 -21.66 22.40
CA ILE A 50 3.52 -21.79 23.55
C ILE A 50 4.30 -23.11 23.49
N TYR A 51 3.62 -24.22 23.21
CA TYR A 51 4.26 -25.53 23.10
C TYR A 51 5.31 -25.54 21.99
N TYR A 52 4.97 -25.06 20.79
CA TYR A 52 5.93 -25.02 19.69
C TYR A 52 7.11 -24.09 19.97
N ARG A 53 6.85 -22.92 20.56
CA ARG A 53 7.90 -21.97 20.90
C ARG A 53 8.84 -22.49 21.98
N VAL A 54 8.32 -23.10 23.04
CA VAL A 54 9.11 -23.50 24.21
C VAL A 54 9.71 -24.90 24.05
N VAL A 55 8.93 -25.87 23.56
CA VAL A 55 9.35 -27.27 23.44
C VAL A 55 10.02 -27.54 22.10
N LYS A 56 9.42 -27.07 21.00
CA LYS A 56 9.95 -27.30 19.64
C LYS A 56 10.95 -26.22 19.18
N LYS A 57 11.12 -25.14 19.95
CA LYS A 57 11.94 -23.98 19.60
C LYS A 57 11.58 -23.39 18.22
N ASP A 58 10.31 -23.53 17.79
CA ASP A 58 9.79 -22.99 16.53
C ASP A 58 9.03 -21.69 16.82
N THR A 59 9.65 -20.56 16.48
CA THR A 59 9.04 -19.22 16.62
C THR A 59 8.09 -18.88 15.48
N GLN A 60 8.09 -19.66 14.39
CA GLN A 60 7.29 -19.42 13.20
C GLN A 60 5.88 -20.02 13.30
N GLN A 61 5.59 -20.78 14.36
CA GLN A 61 4.27 -21.40 14.57
C GLN A 61 3.15 -20.36 14.58
N ILE A 62 3.41 -19.16 15.09
CA ILE A 62 2.43 -18.07 15.12
C ILE A 62 1.93 -17.70 13.71
N HIS A 63 2.83 -17.67 12.72
CA HIS A 63 2.51 -17.39 11.33
C HIS A 63 1.74 -18.55 10.68
N LYS A 64 2.08 -19.80 11.02
CA LYS A 64 1.35 -21.00 10.57
C LYS A 64 -0.10 -21.01 11.09
N ILE A 65 -0.32 -20.63 12.34
CA ILE A 65 -1.66 -20.50 12.93
C ILE A 65 -2.45 -19.41 12.20
N ASN A 66 -1.85 -18.23 12.01
CA ASN A 66 -2.48 -17.13 11.26
C ASN A 66 -2.84 -17.55 9.82
N HIS A 67 -1.96 -18.27 9.13
CA HIS A 67 -2.24 -18.80 7.80
C HIS A 67 -3.43 -19.75 7.81
N ARG A 68 -3.48 -20.71 8.74
CA ARG A 68 -4.61 -21.65 8.88
C ARG A 68 -5.93 -20.91 9.16
N ASN A 69 -5.92 -19.91 10.03
CA ASN A 69 -7.10 -19.08 10.31
C ASN A 69 -7.60 -18.35 9.06
N PHE A 70 -6.69 -17.76 8.29
CA PHE A 70 -7.01 -17.10 7.02
C PHE A 70 -7.60 -18.07 5.99
N ILE A 71 -7.07 -19.29 5.86
CA ILE A 71 -7.63 -20.31 4.96
C ILE A 71 -9.06 -20.69 5.39
N ASN A 72 -9.30 -20.91 6.68
CA ASN A 72 -10.62 -21.27 7.20
C ASN A 72 -11.65 -20.14 6.98
N LEU A 73 -11.25 -18.89 7.22
CA LEU A 73 -12.06 -17.72 6.90
C LEU A 73 -12.40 -17.68 5.40
N SER A 74 -11.40 -17.83 4.54
CA SER A 74 -11.57 -17.82 3.08
C SER A 74 -12.53 -18.90 2.61
N GLN A 75 -12.46 -20.11 3.18
CA GLN A 75 -13.40 -21.19 2.88
C GLN A 75 -14.83 -20.88 3.34
N THR A 76 -14.98 -20.20 4.48
CA THR A 76 -16.29 -19.77 4.98
C THR A 76 -16.91 -18.72 4.06
N LYS A 77 -16.15 -17.70 3.68
CA LYS A 77 -16.57 -16.66 2.73
C LYS A 77 -16.87 -17.25 1.35
N LEU A 78 -16.08 -18.22 0.88
CA LEU A 78 -16.36 -18.95 -0.36
C LEU A 78 -17.74 -19.62 -0.32
N LYS A 79 -18.04 -20.37 0.74
CA LYS A 79 -19.34 -21.03 0.91
C LYS A 79 -20.49 -20.03 0.96
N GLN A 80 -20.30 -18.87 1.59
CA GLN A 80 -21.29 -17.80 1.63
C GLN A 80 -21.55 -17.22 0.23
N LEU A 81 -20.50 -16.94 -0.54
CA LEU A 81 -20.62 -16.44 -1.90
C LEU A 81 -21.30 -17.47 -2.82
N GLN A 82 -20.90 -18.75 -2.72
CA GLN A 82 -21.48 -19.86 -3.49
C GLN A 82 -22.99 -19.99 -3.32
N LYS A 83 -23.50 -19.80 -2.10
CA LYS A 83 -24.94 -19.84 -1.81
C LYS A 83 -25.72 -18.71 -2.49
N LYS A 84 -25.08 -17.56 -2.73
CA LYS A 84 -25.74 -16.40 -3.36
C LYS A 84 -25.92 -16.55 -4.86
N GLN A 85 -25.18 -17.45 -5.51
CA GLN A 85 -25.25 -17.73 -6.95
C GLN A 85 -25.12 -16.45 -7.81
N LEU A 86 -24.26 -15.53 -7.39
CA LEU A 86 -24.00 -14.28 -8.09
C LEU A 86 -23.05 -14.50 -9.27
N LYS A 87 -23.17 -13.63 -10.28
CA LYS A 87 -22.19 -13.44 -11.33
C LYS A 87 -21.71 -11.99 -11.35
N PHE A 88 -20.50 -11.78 -11.86
CA PHE A 88 -19.86 -10.47 -11.89
C PHE A 88 -19.31 -10.15 -13.28
N ASP A 89 -19.43 -8.91 -13.70
CA ASP A 89 -18.83 -8.44 -14.95
C ASP A 89 -17.29 -8.47 -14.84
N VAL A 90 -16.75 -8.11 -13.66
CA VAL A 90 -15.31 -8.12 -13.38
C VAL A 90 -15.03 -8.66 -11.99
N CYS A 91 -14.05 -9.56 -11.85
CA CYS A 91 -13.36 -9.78 -10.59
C CYS A 91 -12.05 -9.00 -10.59
N PHE A 92 -11.91 -8.11 -9.62
CA PHE A 92 -10.69 -7.35 -9.39
C PHE A 92 -10.00 -7.84 -8.11
N VAL A 93 -8.78 -8.34 -8.28
CA VAL A 93 -7.97 -8.92 -7.21
C VAL A 93 -6.75 -8.04 -6.99
N ILE A 94 -6.47 -7.66 -5.74
CA ILE A 94 -5.19 -7.04 -5.39
C ILE A 94 -4.38 -8.05 -4.61
N ARG A 95 -3.11 -8.25 -5.01
CA ARG A 95 -2.22 -9.27 -4.43
C ARG A 95 -2.83 -10.68 -4.49
N GLY A 96 -3.20 -11.12 -5.70
CA GLY A 96 -3.75 -12.45 -5.95
C GLY A 96 -2.84 -13.60 -5.52
N ASP A 97 -1.53 -13.37 -5.42
CA ASP A 97 -0.53 -14.30 -4.87
C ASP A 97 -0.82 -14.72 -3.43
N LEU A 98 -1.46 -13.84 -2.65
CA LEU A 98 -1.85 -14.08 -1.26
C LEU A 98 -3.19 -14.80 -1.13
N ILE A 99 -3.95 -14.95 -2.21
CA ILE A 99 -5.29 -15.52 -2.21
C ILE A 99 -5.23 -17.04 -2.43
N PRO A 100 -6.01 -17.85 -1.69
CA PRO A 100 -5.99 -19.30 -1.90
C PRO A 100 -6.52 -19.67 -3.29
N ALA A 101 -5.84 -20.61 -3.96
CA ALA A 101 -6.12 -20.96 -5.36
C ALA A 101 -7.58 -21.35 -5.62
N ASN A 102 -8.21 -22.08 -4.70
CA ASN A 102 -9.62 -22.48 -4.84
C ASN A 102 -10.58 -21.27 -4.88
N ILE A 103 -10.22 -20.16 -4.23
CA ILE A 103 -10.99 -18.90 -4.30
C ILE A 103 -10.82 -18.28 -5.69
N LEU A 104 -9.60 -18.21 -6.21
CA LEU A 104 -9.33 -17.66 -7.55
C LEU A 104 -10.00 -18.47 -8.65
N HIS A 105 -9.96 -19.80 -8.58
CA HIS A 105 -10.65 -20.68 -9.52
C HIS A 105 -12.17 -20.48 -9.49
N TYR A 106 -12.75 -20.31 -8.30
CA TYR A 106 -14.17 -20.03 -8.19
C TYR A 106 -14.53 -18.63 -8.69
N ALA A 107 -13.72 -17.62 -8.35
CA ALA A 107 -13.90 -16.26 -8.86
C ALA A 107 -13.87 -16.22 -10.40
N ARG A 108 -12.96 -16.98 -11.03
CA ARG A 108 -12.92 -17.17 -12.49
C ARG A 108 -14.22 -17.75 -13.06
N SER A 109 -14.82 -18.72 -12.38
CA SER A 109 -16.01 -19.41 -12.91
C SER A 109 -17.29 -18.59 -12.83
N ILE A 110 -17.30 -17.51 -12.04
CA ILE A 110 -18.46 -16.63 -11.84
C ILE A 110 -18.25 -15.20 -12.36
N SER A 111 -17.10 -14.92 -12.99
CA SER A 111 -16.77 -13.57 -13.48
C SER A 111 -16.41 -13.59 -14.96
N ASP A 112 -16.93 -12.65 -15.73
CA ASP A 112 -16.64 -12.57 -17.17
C ASP A 112 -15.18 -12.19 -17.42
N LYS A 113 -14.69 -11.20 -16.66
CA LYS A 113 -13.29 -10.76 -16.67
C LYS A 113 -12.63 -10.95 -15.30
N MET A 114 -11.37 -11.39 -15.27
CA MET A 114 -10.54 -11.44 -14.07
C MET A 114 -9.29 -10.58 -14.27
N ILE A 115 -9.06 -9.66 -13.34
CA ILE A 115 -7.94 -8.72 -13.37
C ILE A 115 -7.23 -8.80 -12.02
N ASP A 116 -5.91 -8.95 -12.05
CA ASP A 116 -5.06 -8.86 -10.87
C ASP A 116 -4.22 -7.57 -10.90
N TYR A 117 -3.97 -7.01 -9.72
CA TYR A 117 -3.02 -5.94 -9.51
C TYR A 117 -2.05 -6.27 -8.37
N GLN A 118 -0.76 -6.32 -8.68
CA GLN A 118 0.34 -6.47 -7.75
C GLN A 118 0.80 -5.09 -7.26
N LEU A 119 0.38 -4.76 -6.04
CA LEU A 119 0.73 -3.53 -5.32
C LEU A 119 2.14 -3.59 -4.66
N ASP A 120 2.84 -4.71 -4.82
CA ASP A 120 4.23 -4.92 -4.41
C ASP A 120 4.99 -5.55 -5.57
N GLY A 121 6.33 -5.49 -5.52
CA GLY A 121 7.17 -5.97 -6.62
C GLY A 121 7.12 -7.48 -6.72
N LEU A 122 7.26 -8.02 -7.92
CA LEU A 122 7.24 -9.47 -8.13
C LEU A 122 8.34 -10.17 -7.35
N SER A 123 9.43 -9.50 -6.97
CA SER A 123 10.43 -10.04 -6.04
C SER A 123 9.84 -10.70 -4.78
N VAL A 124 8.71 -10.18 -4.27
CA VAL A 124 7.99 -10.71 -3.10
C VAL A 124 6.59 -11.29 -3.41
N SER A 125 6.13 -11.23 -4.66
CA SER A 125 4.80 -11.70 -5.08
C SER A 125 4.83 -12.67 -6.28
N LYS A 126 5.98 -13.27 -6.63
CA LYS A 126 6.18 -14.21 -7.76
C LYS A 126 5.11 -15.28 -7.91
N LYS A 127 4.48 -15.71 -6.82
CA LYS A 127 3.44 -16.74 -6.84
C LYS A 127 2.24 -16.38 -7.72
N ILE A 128 1.96 -15.10 -7.98
CA ILE A 128 0.91 -14.71 -8.93
C ILE A 128 1.13 -15.30 -10.33
N LEU A 129 2.38 -15.52 -10.71
CA LEU A 129 2.77 -16.06 -12.00
C LEU A 129 2.26 -17.51 -12.20
N GLU A 130 2.11 -18.28 -11.12
CA GLU A 130 1.48 -19.62 -11.15
C GLU A 130 -0.01 -19.55 -11.55
N TYR A 131 -0.65 -18.41 -11.32
CA TYR A 131 -2.06 -18.17 -11.56
C TYR A 131 -2.34 -17.39 -12.85
N LYS A 132 -1.32 -17.12 -13.70
CA LYS A 132 -1.48 -16.35 -14.95
C LYS A 132 -2.71 -16.75 -15.77
N ASN A 133 -2.93 -18.05 -15.93
CA ASN A 133 -4.01 -18.57 -16.77
C ASN A 133 -5.43 -18.32 -16.20
N LEU A 134 -5.55 -17.81 -14.97
CA LEU A 134 -6.83 -17.42 -14.38
C LEU A 134 -7.21 -15.97 -14.71
N PHE A 135 -6.24 -15.14 -15.09
CA PHE A 135 -6.43 -13.71 -15.27
C PHE A 135 -6.43 -13.33 -16.75
N ASN A 136 -7.31 -12.40 -17.12
CA ASN A 136 -7.25 -11.74 -18.41
C ASN A 136 -6.06 -10.79 -18.50
N GLN A 137 -5.72 -10.14 -17.38
CA GLN A 137 -4.55 -9.28 -17.26
C GLN A 137 -4.03 -9.29 -15.82
N ILE A 138 -2.72 -9.39 -15.67
CA ILE A 138 -2.01 -9.11 -14.42
C ILE A 138 -1.31 -7.76 -14.60
N TYR A 139 -1.56 -6.84 -13.67
CA TYR A 139 -0.88 -5.57 -13.59
C TYR A 139 0.16 -5.59 -12.48
N VAL A 140 1.32 -4.99 -12.74
CA VAL A 140 2.40 -4.82 -11.78
C VAL A 140 2.68 -3.34 -11.59
N PHE A 141 2.96 -2.91 -10.36
CA PHE A 141 3.22 -1.50 -10.08
C PHE A 141 4.66 -1.05 -10.37
N ASP A 142 5.59 -2.01 -10.48
CA ASP A 142 6.99 -1.79 -10.86
C ASP A 142 7.16 -2.15 -12.34
N GLU A 143 7.60 -1.20 -13.15
CA GLU A 143 7.80 -1.42 -14.57
C GLU A 143 8.93 -2.41 -14.87
N GLN A 144 9.91 -2.52 -13.96
CA GLN A 144 11.01 -3.49 -14.10
C GLN A 144 10.49 -4.93 -14.11
N ASP A 145 9.39 -5.22 -13.41
CA ASP A 145 8.77 -6.55 -13.40
C ASP A 145 8.24 -6.95 -14.79
N VAL A 146 7.85 -6.00 -15.64
CA VAL A 146 7.44 -6.32 -17.03
C VAL A 146 8.63 -6.80 -17.85
N ILE A 147 9.80 -6.16 -17.64
CA ILE A 147 11.06 -6.46 -18.34
C ILE A 147 11.63 -7.80 -17.86
N ASP A 148 11.60 -8.04 -16.55
CA ASP A 148 12.20 -9.23 -15.92
C ASP A 148 11.40 -10.52 -16.19
N TYR A 149 10.11 -10.40 -16.52
CA TYR A 149 9.20 -11.53 -16.73
C TYR A 149 8.47 -11.47 -18.08
N PRO A 150 9.19 -11.44 -19.22
CA PRO A 150 8.61 -11.15 -20.55
C PRO A 150 7.61 -12.23 -21.02
N ASN A 151 7.69 -13.44 -20.47
CA ASN A 151 6.80 -14.56 -20.83
C ASN A 151 5.41 -14.48 -20.17
N PHE A 152 5.18 -13.52 -19.26
CA PHE A 152 3.97 -13.46 -18.45
C PHE A 152 2.93 -12.44 -18.93
N ASP A 153 3.20 -11.70 -20.01
CA ASP A 153 2.30 -10.68 -20.58
C ASP A 153 1.79 -9.69 -19.51
N LEU A 154 2.71 -9.27 -18.65
CA LEU A 154 2.44 -8.32 -17.59
C LEU A 154 2.27 -6.92 -18.17
N LYS A 155 1.40 -6.11 -17.56
CA LYS A 155 1.31 -4.67 -17.87
C LYS A 155 1.68 -3.86 -16.64
N SER A 156 2.50 -2.84 -16.82
CA SER A 156 2.78 -1.89 -15.76
C SER A 156 1.56 -0.98 -15.55
N THR A 157 1.31 -0.62 -14.30
CA THR A 157 0.39 0.46 -13.91
C THR A 157 0.94 1.13 -12.66
N THR A 158 0.41 2.26 -12.25
CA THR A 158 0.82 2.91 -10.99
C THR A 158 -0.14 2.56 -9.86
N ASN A 159 0.15 3.04 -8.64
CA ASN A 159 -0.91 3.25 -7.67
C ASN A 159 -1.82 4.43 -8.09
N CYS A 160 -2.89 4.67 -7.34
CA CYS A 160 -3.80 5.78 -7.56
C CYS A 160 -4.05 6.55 -6.26
N PHE A 161 -4.66 7.72 -6.37
CA PHE A 161 -5.19 8.44 -5.22
C PHE A 161 -6.70 8.44 -5.18
N PHE A 162 -7.20 8.63 -3.97
CA PHE A 162 -8.61 8.73 -3.64
C PHE A 162 -8.96 10.21 -3.48
N GLU A 163 -9.96 10.69 -4.22
CA GLU A 163 -10.34 12.10 -4.22
C GLU A 163 -10.99 12.46 -2.88
N GLU A 164 -10.27 13.21 -2.08
CA GLU A 164 -10.72 13.71 -0.77
C GLU A 164 -10.45 15.21 -0.65
N PRO A 165 -11.25 15.96 0.13
CA PRO A 165 -11.07 17.39 0.33
C PRO A 165 -9.69 17.73 0.91
N ILE A 166 -9.07 18.79 0.39
CA ILE A 166 -7.83 19.35 0.94
C ILE A 166 -8.18 20.20 2.16
N ILE A 167 -7.40 20.05 3.24
CA ILE A 167 -7.54 20.86 4.45
C ILE A 167 -6.30 21.74 4.66
N THR A 168 -6.41 22.69 5.58
CA THR A 168 -5.28 23.52 6.00
C THR A 168 -4.16 22.64 6.56
N LYS A 169 -2.93 22.89 6.09
CA LYS A 169 -1.74 22.19 6.56
C LYS A 169 -1.35 22.69 7.96
N THR A 170 -1.15 21.77 8.90
CA THR A 170 -0.75 22.05 10.29
C THR A 170 0.54 21.36 10.69
N ILE A 171 1.06 20.47 9.87
CA ILE A 171 2.30 19.71 10.09
C ILE A 171 3.26 20.09 8.96
N ASP A 172 4.52 20.41 9.27
CA ASP A 172 5.49 20.73 8.23
C ASP A 172 6.03 19.46 7.57
N PHE A 173 6.41 18.46 8.36
CA PHE A 173 6.99 17.21 7.86
C PHE A 173 6.34 16.01 8.52
N SER A 174 5.98 14.99 7.74
CA SER A 174 5.51 13.72 8.30
C SER A 174 6.08 12.49 7.62
N TYR A 175 6.17 11.43 8.40
CA TYR A 175 6.56 10.10 7.96
C TYR A 175 5.72 9.07 8.69
N ILE A 176 5.37 7.98 8.00
CA ILE A 176 4.87 6.77 8.65
C ILE A 176 5.45 5.52 8.00
N GLY A 177 5.93 4.61 8.84
CA GLY A 177 6.48 3.32 8.40
C GLY A 177 6.79 2.37 9.55
N VAL A 178 7.40 1.23 9.21
CA VAL A 178 7.86 0.23 10.20
C VAL A 178 9.21 0.66 10.79
N ASN A 179 9.40 0.44 12.10
CA ASN A 179 10.66 0.65 12.80
C ASN A 179 11.70 -0.40 12.37
N THR A 180 12.56 -0.03 11.43
CA THR A 180 13.75 -0.78 11.06
C THR A 180 14.96 0.08 11.40
N GLU A 181 16.10 -0.53 11.72
CA GLU A 181 17.32 0.20 12.08
C GLU A 181 17.69 1.31 11.09
N ASN A 182 17.78 0.98 9.79
CA ASN A 182 18.11 1.94 8.74
C ASN A 182 17.13 3.14 8.68
N ARG A 183 15.82 2.87 8.73
CA ARG A 183 14.79 3.93 8.72
C ARG A 183 14.83 4.80 9.97
N PHE A 184 15.09 4.20 11.12
CA PHE A 184 15.19 4.92 12.38
C PHE A 184 16.33 5.94 12.33
N GLU A 185 17.51 5.52 11.88
CA GLU A 185 18.70 6.37 11.76
C GLU A 185 18.46 7.52 10.78
N ILE A 186 17.99 7.21 9.56
CA ILE A 186 17.66 8.22 8.54
C ILE A 186 16.69 9.29 9.09
N LEU A 187 15.64 8.86 9.78
CA LEU A 187 14.63 9.78 10.31
C LEU A 187 15.12 10.59 11.50
N GLU A 188 15.97 10.00 12.35
CA GLU A 188 16.57 10.71 13.47
C GLU A 188 17.53 11.82 12.99
N ASP A 189 18.37 11.52 12.00
CA ASP A 189 19.29 12.49 11.41
C ASP A 189 18.51 13.59 10.67
N LEU A 190 17.53 13.20 9.83
CA LEU A 190 16.67 14.16 9.14
C LEU A 190 15.91 15.06 10.11
N TYR A 191 15.41 14.53 11.23
CA TYR A 191 14.74 15.34 12.25
C TYR A 191 15.68 16.43 12.80
N GLN A 192 16.94 16.09 13.09
CA GLN A 192 17.91 17.07 13.58
C GLN A 192 18.17 18.17 12.55
N GLU A 193 18.42 17.78 11.31
CA GLU A 193 18.68 18.72 10.21
C GLU A 193 17.50 19.67 9.98
N LEU A 194 16.27 19.15 10.00
CA LEU A 194 15.07 19.98 9.90
C LEU A 194 14.96 20.98 11.07
N LYS A 195 15.26 20.55 12.30
CA LYS A 195 15.25 21.44 13.47
C LYS A 195 16.38 22.47 13.45
N LEU A 196 17.52 22.17 12.83
CA LEU A 196 18.59 23.16 12.58
C LEU A 196 18.16 24.21 11.55
N ILE A 197 17.44 23.81 10.50
CA ILE A 197 16.90 24.73 9.49
C ILE A 197 15.86 25.67 10.12
N ASN A 198 14.92 25.11 10.88
CA ASN A 198 13.95 25.89 11.64
C ASN A 198 13.47 25.11 12.88
N PRO A 199 13.79 25.59 14.10
CA PRO A 199 13.42 24.88 15.34
C PRO A 199 11.90 24.80 15.55
N GLN A 200 11.12 25.68 14.91
CA GLN A 200 9.67 25.75 15.01
C GLN A 200 8.92 24.79 14.07
N PHE A 201 9.63 24.01 13.23
CA PHE A 201 8.93 23.07 12.36
C PHE A 201 8.16 22.01 13.16
N GLU A 202 6.90 21.79 12.79
CA GLU A 202 6.10 20.69 13.33
C GLU A 202 6.41 19.40 12.57
N ILE A 203 7.00 18.43 13.26
CA ILE A 203 7.54 17.19 12.67
C ILE A 203 6.92 15.96 13.32
N ASP A 204 6.24 15.16 12.51
CA ASP A 204 5.45 14.01 12.91
C ASP A 204 5.95 12.74 12.22
N PHE A 205 7.00 12.14 12.78
CA PHE A 205 7.56 10.88 12.30
C PHE A 205 7.08 9.71 13.15
N TYR A 206 6.27 8.84 12.56
CA TYR A 206 5.67 7.68 13.21
C TYR A 206 6.32 6.37 12.77
N LEU A 207 6.73 5.55 13.74
CA LEU A 207 7.32 4.23 13.51
C LEU A 207 6.55 3.14 14.25
N LYS A 208 5.98 2.20 13.49
CA LYS A 208 5.37 0.98 14.07
C LYS A 208 6.46 0.11 14.67
N GLN A 209 6.35 -0.18 15.97
CA GLN A 209 7.30 -1.03 16.68
C GLN A 209 7.31 -2.43 16.06
N ASP A 210 8.50 -2.93 15.76
CA ASP A 210 8.67 -4.33 15.35
C ASP A 210 9.21 -5.14 16.54
N GLU A 211 8.81 -6.41 16.65
CA GLU A 211 9.22 -7.27 17.77
C GLU A 211 10.74 -7.50 17.79
N PHE A 212 11.43 -7.17 16.70
CA PHE A 212 12.87 -7.33 16.51
C PHE A 212 13.69 -6.03 16.61
N HIS A 213 13.04 -4.86 16.60
CA HIS A 213 13.73 -3.56 16.53
C HIS A 213 13.21 -2.60 17.61
N ALA A 214 14.05 -2.36 18.62
CA ALA A 214 13.70 -1.62 19.84
C ALA A 214 14.31 -0.20 19.94
N LYS A 215 14.87 0.36 18.85
CA LYS A 215 15.38 1.73 18.90
C LYS A 215 14.23 2.69 19.14
N SER A 216 14.40 3.58 20.12
CA SER A 216 13.45 4.61 20.51
C SER A 216 14.20 5.93 20.73
N SER A 217 13.53 7.04 20.42
CA SER A 217 14.06 8.39 20.60
C SER A 217 12.87 9.32 20.85
N ALA A 218 13.02 10.34 21.70
CA ALA A 218 11.96 11.32 21.94
C ALA A 218 11.59 12.13 20.67
N LYS A 219 12.44 12.08 19.63
CA LYS A 219 12.25 12.72 18.32
C LYS A 219 11.26 11.97 17.43
N LEU A 220 11.11 10.67 17.64
CA LEU A 220 10.31 9.78 16.78
C LEU A 220 9.16 9.17 17.60
N LYS A 221 7.94 9.19 17.05
CA LYS A 221 6.74 8.69 17.72
C LYS A 221 6.59 7.20 17.44
N LEU A 222 6.64 6.38 18.48
CA LEU A 222 6.47 4.92 18.34
C LEU A 222 4.98 4.54 18.40
N LEU A 223 4.60 3.60 17.53
CA LEU A 223 3.24 3.08 17.44
C LEU A 223 3.20 1.59 17.80
N ASP A 224 2.33 1.23 18.72
CA ASP A 224 2.08 -0.18 19.08
C ASP A 224 1.25 -0.89 18.01
N LYS A 225 0.31 -0.17 17.40
CA LYS A 225 -0.54 -0.63 16.31
C LYS A 225 -0.30 0.20 15.06
N PRO A 226 -0.32 -0.40 13.86
CA PRO A 226 -0.25 0.38 12.63
C PRO A 226 -1.46 1.32 12.54
N PHE A 227 -1.26 2.49 11.94
CA PHE A 227 -2.37 3.37 11.60
C PHE A 227 -3.33 2.71 10.61
N THR A 228 -4.59 3.11 10.69
CA THR A 228 -5.52 2.89 9.59
C THR A 228 -5.07 3.71 8.38
N TYR A 229 -5.45 3.30 7.18
CA TYR A 229 -5.13 4.03 5.97
C TYR A 229 -5.83 5.40 5.97
N GLU A 230 -7.00 5.52 6.60
CA GLU A 230 -7.66 6.81 6.83
C GLU A 230 -6.82 7.73 7.72
N GLN A 231 -6.21 7.21 8.80
CA GLN A 231 -5.27 7.98 9.62
C GLN A 231 -4.02 8.38 8.82
N CYS A 232 -3.53 7.51 7.94
CA CYS A 232 -2.44 7.87 7.02
C CYS A 232 -2.85 9.01 6.08
N LEU A 233 -4.03 8.93 5.46
CA LEU A 233 -4.57 9.99 4.60
C LEU A 233 -4.77 11.30 5.36
N GLU A 234 -5.28 11.25 6.59
CA GLU A 234 -5.42 12.44 7.44
C GLU A 234 -4.06 13.09 7.74
N LEU A 235 -3.06 12.28 8.11
CA LEU A 235 -1.69 12.76 8.32
C LEU A 235 -1.11 13.38 7.05
N SER A 236 -1.24 12.72 5.90
CA SER A 236 -0.79 13.24 4.61
C SER A 236 -1.49 14.56 4.28
N ASN A 237 -2.80 14.66 4.50
CA ASN A 237 -3.57 15.86 4.21
C ASN A 237 -3.20 17.05 5.13
N LYS A 238 -2.85 16.79 6.40
CA LYS A 238 -2.37 17.83 7.35
C LYS A 238 -0.93 18.28 7.10
N SER A 239 -0.16 17.53 6.31
CA SER A 239 1.29 17.76 6.17
C SER A 239 1.64 18.68 4.99
N ARG A 240 2.74 19.42 5.07
CA ARG A 240 3.28 20.18 3.92
C ARG A 240 4.23 19.33 3.09
N VAL A 241 5.09 18.56 3.75
CA VAL A 241 6.08 17.68 3.13
C VAL A 241 5.91 16.27 3.67
N LEU A 242 5.82 15.28 2.78
CA LEU A 242 5.84 13.87 3.14
C LEU A 242 7.23 13.29 2.92
N ILE A 243 7.71 12.52 3.88
CA ILE A 243 8.94 11.75 3.75
C ILE A 243 8.60 10.37 3.17
N ASP A 244 9.32 9.96 2.14
CA ASP A 244 9.20 8.66 1.52
C ASP A 244 10.56 7.93 1.56
N LEU A 245 10.55 6.71 2.09
CA LEU A 245 11.72 5.85 2.16
C LEU A 245 11.43 4.61 1.31
N LYS A 246 12.06 4.58 0.14
CA LYS A 246 12.00 3.49 -0.84
C LYS A 246 12.42 2.17 -0.18
N ARG A 247 11.74 1.10 -0.61
CA ARG A 247 12.12 -0.28 -0.36
C ARG A 247 13.16 -0.74 -1.39
N GLU A 248 14.21 -1.44 -0.95
CA GLU A 248 15.29 -1.87 -1.85
C GLU A 248 14.80 -2.89 -2.89
N GLU A 249 13.71 -3.59 -2.61
CA GLU A 249 13.23 -4.73 -3.38
C GLU A 249 12.51 -4.37 -4.68
N HIS A 250 12.21 -3.08 -4.94
CA HIS A 250 11.47 -2.61 -6.12
C HIS A 250 11.68 -1.11 -6.39
N ASN A 251 11.42 -0.67 -7.63
CA ASN A 251 11.45 0.72 -8.09
C ASN A 251 10.07 1.40 -8.11
N GLY A 252 8.98 0.64 -7.99
CA GLY A 252 7.63 1.17 -8.03
C GLY A 252 7.34 2.23 -6.94
N LEU A 253 6.48 3.21 -7.28
CA LEU A 253 6.14 4.32 -6.39
C LEU A 253 5.09 3.91 -5.34
N SER A 254 5.35 4.25 -4.08
CA SER A 254 4.40 4.03 -2.98
C SER A 254 3.13 4.87 -3.13
N LEU A 255 2.08 4.56 -2.37
CA LEU A 255 0.83 5.35 -2.34
C LEU A 255 1.08 6.82 -2.01
N ARG A 256 2.14 7.13 -1.25
CA ARG A 256 2.50 8.47 -0.80
C ARG A 256 2.68 9.48 -1.92
N PHE A 257 3.17 9.05 -3.09
CA PHE A 257 3.30 9.91 -4.27
C PHE A 257 1.95 10.38 -4.79
N PHE A 258 0.96 9.49 -4.76
CA PHE A 258 -0.38 9.76 -5.24
C PHE A 258 -1.19 10.52 -4.19
N GLU A 259 -1.02 10.21 -2.90
CA GLU A 259 -1.54 11.02 -1.80
C GLU A 259 -1.03 12.47 -1.89
N ALA A 260 0.27 12.66 -2.12
CA ALA A 260 0.87 13.99 -2.28
C ALA A 260 0.34 14.75 -3.49
N MET A 261 0.05 14.04 -4.58
CA MET A 261 -0.58 14.62 -5.76
C MET A 261 -1.99 15.14 -5.46
N ASN A 262 -2.79 14.38 -4.69
CA ASN A 262 -4.13 14.79 -4.29
C ASN A 262 -4.08 15.98 -3.32
N TYR A 263 -3.30 15.87 -2.26
CA TYR A 263 -3.27 16.85 -1.16
C TYR A 263 -2.27 17.99 -1.39
N GLN A 264 -1.63 18.07 -2.55
CA GLN A 264 -0.62 19.08 -2.89
C GLN A 264 0.54 19.13 -1.88
N ASN A 265 0.98 17.96 -1.42
CA ASN A 265 2.18 17.88 -0.58
C ASN A 265 3.43 17.92 -1.44
N LYS A 266 4.51 18.45 -0.88
CA LYS A 266 5.86 18.13 -1.36
C LYS A 266 6.28 16.76 -0.88
N ILE A 267 7.27 16.16 -1.53
CA ILE A 267 7.89 14.89 -1.13
C ILE A 267 9.40 15.05 -1.01
N ILE A 268 9.98 14.43 0.01
CA ILE A 268 11.40 14.09 0.06
C ILE A 268 11.52 12.58 -0.07
N THR A 269 12.35 12.08 -0.99
CA THR A 269 12.45 10.64 -1.27
C THR A 269 13.85 10.22 -1.71
N ASN A 270 14.19 8.95 -1.48
CA ASN A 270 15.33 8.28 -2.11
C ASN A 270 14.93 7.43 -3.32
N ASN A 271 13.67 7.47 -3.75
CA ASN A 271 13.26 6.80 -4.98
C ASN A 271 13.58 7.63 -6.21
N GLN A 272 14.71 7.34 -6.86
CA GLN A 272 15.16 8.03 -8.07
C GLN A 272 14.21 7.82 -9.27
N SER A 273 13.45 6.72 -9.31
CA SER A 273 12.56 6.41 -10.44
C SER A 273 11.48 7.45 -10.64
N VAL A 274 11.13 8.23 -9.60
CA VAL A 274 10.11 9.27 -9.68
C VAL A 274 10.38 10.30 -10.77
N LYS A 275 11.65 10.51 -11.15
CA LYS A 275 12.05 11.47 -12.19
C LYS A 275 11.52 11.11 -13.59
N GLU A 276 11.20 9.83 -13.82
CA GLU A 276 10.66 9.34 -15.08
C GLU A 276 9.13 9.53 -15.20
N TYR A 277 8.47 10.00 -14.13
CA TYR A 277 7.02 10.18 -14.12
C TYR A 277 6.62 11.57 -14.58
N ASP A 278 5.52 11.64 -15.35
CA ASP A 278 4.98 12.87 -15.94
C ASP A 278 4.58 13.97 -14.94
N PHE A 279 4.39 13.62 -13.66
CA PHE A 279 4.08 14.56 -12.59
C PHE A 279 5.32 15.06 -11.82
N TYR A 280 6.54 14.60 -12.17
CA TYR A 280 7.75 15.04 -11.48
C TYR A 280 7.98 16.54 -11.67
N HIS A 281 8.26 17.23 -10.57
CA HIS A 281 8.71 18.62 -10.58
C HIS A 281 9.70 18.84 -9.43
N PRO A 282 10.88 19.46 -9.66
CA PRO A 282 11.92 19.62 -8.63
C PRO A 282 11.46 20.50 -7.44
N ASN A 283 10.55 21.44 -7.64
CA ASN A 283 9.94 22.20 -6.53
C ASN A 283 9.03 21.35 -5.62
N ASN A 284 8.50 20.25 -6.14
CA ASN A 284 7.55 19.39 -5.43
C ASN A 284 8.24 18.17 -4.83
N ILE A 285 9.28 17.64 -5.49
CA ILE A 285 9.91 16.38 -5.13
C ILE A 285 11.42 16.58 -5.03
N PHE A 286 11.94 16.50 -3.81
CA PHE A 286 13.36 16.49 -3.51
C PHE A 286 13.86 15.04 -3.47
N VAL A 287 14.81 14.72 -4.34
CA VAL A 287 15.36 13.37 -4.46
C VAL A 287 16.77 13.36 -3.87
N THR A 288 16.98 12.56 -2.82
CA THR A 288 18.23 12.50 -2.02
C THR A 288 18.52 11.07 -1.60
N ASP A 289 19.77 10.75 -1.24
CA ASP A 289 20.13 9.49 -0.59
C ASP A 289 19.99 9.54 0.94
N TYR A 290 19.54 10.69 1.48
CA TYR A 290 19.48 11.03 2.91
C TYR A 290 20.84 11.06 3.63
N LYS A 291 21.96 10.99 2.90
CA LYS A 291 23.31 11.20 3.45
C LYS A 291 23.80 12.61 3.13
N ASP A 292 23.57 13.05 1.90
CA ASP A 292 23.76 14.44 1.50
C ASP A 292 22.40 15.09 1.23
N ILE A 293 22.04 16.02 2.11
CA ILE A 293 20.81 16.81 2.03
C ILE A 293 21.11 18.26 1.64
N SER A 294 22.25 18.53 1.02
CA SER A 294 22.55 19.82 0.40
C SER A 294 21.41 20.25 -0.53
N GLY A 295 20.94 21.49 -0.40
CA GLY A 295 19.79 21.98 -1.14
C GLY A 295 18.43 21.77 -0.46
N LEU A 296 18.36 21.04 0.67
CA LEU A 296 17.10 20.79 1.37
C LEU A 296 16.43 22.09 1.84
N LYS A 297 17.21 23.04 2.37
CA LYS A 297 16.70 24.33 2.85
C LYS A 297 16.08 25.13 1.71
N GLU A 298 16.75 25.18 0.56
CA GLU A 298 16.30 25.85 -0.66
C GLU A 298 15.03 25.19 -1.17
N PHE A 299 15.01 23.85 -1.23
CA PHE A 299 13.83 23.09 -1.63
C PHE A 299 12.62 23.39 -0.75
N ILE A 300 12.78 23.39 0.57
CA ILE A 300 11.69 23.69 1.52
C ILE A 300 11.10 25.07 1.24
N ALA A 301 11.93 26.06 0.92
CA ALA A 301 11.53 27.45 0.68
C ALA A 301 10.79 27.66 -0.66
N LEU A 302 10.98 26.78 -1.66
CA LEU A 302 10.29 26.91 -2.94
C LEU A 302 8.76 26.80 -2.79
N PRO A 303 7.96 27.46 -3.64
CA PRO A 303 6.52 27.20 -3.67
C PRO A 303 6.22 25.81 -4.26
N TYR A 304 5.11 25.20 -3.84
CA TYR A 304 4.56 24.04 -4.54
C TYR A 304 4.11 24.45 -5.94
N MET A 305 4.38 23.60 -6.94
CA MET A 305 4.00 23.80 -8.33
C MET A 305 2.82 22.91 -8.67
N ASP A 306 1.70 23.52 -9.09
CA ASP A 306 0.51 22.75 -9.40
C ASP A 306 0.72 21.78 -10.56
N ILE A 307 0.35 20.52 -10.33
CA ILE A 307 0.35 19.48 -11.34
C ILE A 307 -0.86 19.70 -12.26
N LYS A 308 -0.63 19.65 -13.58
CA LYS A 308 -1.68 19.85 -14.60
C LYS A 308 -2.86 18.90 -14.36
N ARG A 309 -4.08 19.41 -14.56
CA ARG A 309 -5.34 18.68 -14.34
C ARG A 309 -5.38 17.33 -15.06
N GLU A 310 -4.97 17.32 -16.32
CA GLU A 310 -4.88 16.12 -17.18
C GLU A 310 -3.98 15.02 -16.60
N ILE A 311 -2.86 15.41 -15.96
CA ILE A 311 -1.97 14.48 -15.27
C ILE A 311 -2.62 13.98 -13.98
N LYS A 312 -3.22 14.87 -13.17
CA LYS A 312 -3.94 14.44 -11.94
C LYS A 312 -5.08 13.47 -12.25
N GLU A 313 -5.86 13.77 -13.30
CA GLU A 313 -6.95 12.93 -13.75
C GLU A 313 -6.48 11.52 -14.16
N LYS A 314 -5.26 11.36 -14.69
CA LYS A 314 -4.69 10.04 -15.02
C LYS A 314 -4.56 9.13 -13.79
N TYR A 315 -4.23 9.70 -12.64
CA TYR A 315 -3.90 8.95 -11.41
C TYR A 315 -5.01 8.90 -10.37
N ASN A 316 -6.12 9.61 -10.57
CA ASN A 316 -7.27 9.46 -9.69
C ASN A 316 -7.86 8.05 -9.81
N PHE A 317 -8.46 7.56 -8.73
CA PHE A 317 -9.05 6.22 -8.69
C PHE A 317 -10.01 5.95 -9.86
N LYS A 318 -10.84 6.95 -10.21
CA LYS A 318 -11.87 6.84 -11.25
C LYS A 318 -11.31 6.46 -12.61
N ASN A 319 -10.29 7.17 -13.09
CA ASN A 319 -9.69 6.89 -14.40
C ASN A 319 -8.71 5.73 -14.32
N TRP A 320 -8.00 5.60 -13.20
CA TRP A 320 -7.11 4.46 -12.96
C TRP A 320 -7.86 3.13 -13.09
N ILE A 321 -8.99 2.97 -12.38
CA ILE A 321 -9.75 1.72 -12.42
C ILE A 321 -10.41 1.48 -13.78
N LYS A 322 -10.86 2.55 -14.44
CA LYS A 322 -11.40 2.48 -15.81
C LYS A 322 -10.35 1.96 -16.79
N ASN A 323 -9.11 2.44 -16.69
CA ASN A 323 -8.00 1.98 -17.53
C ASN A 323 -7.68 0.51 -17.26
N LEU A 324 -7.67 0.09 -15.99
CA LEU A 324 -7.46 -1.32 -15.66
C LEU A 324 -8.53 -2.23 -16.27
N PHE A 325 -9.79 -1.80 -16.25
CA PHE A 325 -10.93 -2.61 -16.69
C PHE A 325 -11.14 -2.63 -18.20
N ASN A 326 -10.55 -1.70 -18.96
CA ASN A 326 -10.72 -1.60 -20.42
C ASN A 326 -9.80 -2.52 -21.25
N THR A 327 -8.98 -3.37 -20.62
CA THR A 327 -8.01 -4.25 -21.31
C THR A 327 -8.54 -5.50 -21.99
#